data_AF-A0A139DC12-F1
#
_entry.id   AF-A0A139DC12-F1
#
_cell.length_a   1.000
_cell.length_b   1.000
_cell.length_c   1.000
_cell.angle_alpha   90.00
_cell.angle_beta   90.00
_cell.angle_gamma   90.00
#
_symmetry.space_group_name_H-M   'P 1'
#
loop_
_entity.id
_entity.type
_entity.pdbx_description
1 polymer ?
#
loop_
_entity_poly.entity_id
_entity_poly.type
_entity_poly.pdbx_seq_one_letter_code
_entity_poly.pdbx_strand_id
1 'polypeptide(L)'
;MDRHWLLSLLLIIVNFAGQALAETGGGGTSVPVLDVRTVHQNAITDQVAFVAEQGAALSVDEVQSMIRENPAVLQYTKTSVLARGIDSGAIWLVAMVLNPTNESVLRRVSVRTGWLERVDFFFVPAGRPPQQFVSGDALPL
;
A
#
# COMPACT_ATOMS: atom_id res chain seq x y z
N MET A 1 -37.42 41.69 -15.55
CA MET A 1 -36.10 41.17 -15.15
C MET A 1 -36.31 40.25 -13.95
N ASP A 2 -35.40 39.31 -13.66
CA ASP A 2 -35.39 38.49 -12.41
C ASP A 2 -36.08 37.13 -12.37
N ARG A 3 -36.18 36.38 -13.49
CA ARG A 3 -36.50 34.94 -13.41
C ARG A 3 -35.49 34.01 -14.07
N HIS A 4 -34.77 34.50 -15.08
CA HIS A 4 -33.73 33.72 -15.77
C HIS A 4 -32.39 33.73 -15.02
N TRP A 5 -32.15 34.71 -14.14
CA TRP A 5 -30.92 34.81 -13.35
C TRP A 5 -30.76 33.66 -12.34
N LEU A 6 -31.85 33.30 -11.65
CA LEU A 6 -31.87 32.19 -10.68
C LEU A 6 -31.63 30.83 -11.35
N LEU A 7 -32.14 30.63 -12.57
CA LEU A 7 -31.92 29.41 -13.35
C LEU A 7 -30.46 29.27 -13.82
N SER A 8 -29.82 30.37 -14.21
CA SER A 8 -28.39 30.38 -14.56
C SER A 8 -27.50 30.07 -13.35
N LEU A 9 -27.86 30.58 -12.16
CA LEU A 9 -27.14 30.30 -10.91
C LEU A 9 -27.27 28.82 -10.50
N LEU A 10 -28.46 28.22 -10.68
CA LEU A 10 -28.72 26.81 -10.36
C LEU A 10 -27.95 25.86 -11.28
N LEU A 11 -27.80 26.20 -12.57
CA LEU A 11 -27.00 25.39 -13.51
C LEU A 11 -25.49 25.42 -13.22
N ILE A 12 -24.97 26.53 -12.69
CA ILE A 12 -23.54 26.64 -12.30
C ILE A 12 -23.28 25.79 -11.05
N ILE A 13 -24.18 25.78 -10.06
CA ILE A 13 -24.02 24.95 -8.85
C ILE A 13 -24.06 23.46 -9.19
N VAL A 14 -24.93 23.04 -10.12
CA VAL A 14 -25.00 21.62 -10.54
C VAL A 14 -23.75 21.19 -11.31
N ASN A 15 -23.16 22.07 -12.14
CA ASN A 15 -21.89 21.76 -12.82
C ASN A 15 -20.67 21.75 -11.88
N PHE A 16 -20.67 22.56 -10.82
CA PHE A 16 -19.61 22.51 -9.80
C PHE A 16 -19.73 21.29 -8.87
N ALA A 17 -20.96 20.83 -8.57
CA ALA A 17 -21.16 19.62 -7.78
C ALA A 17 -20.70 18.35 -8.52
N GLY A 18 -20.77 18.33 -9.85
CA GLY A 18 -20.27 17.22 -10.68
C GLY A 18 -18.73 17.16 -10.81
N GLN A 19 -18.04 18.29 -10.62
CA GLN A 19 -16.57 18.36 -10.71
C GLN A 19 -15.89 18.16 -9.33
N ALA A 20 -16.62 18.33 -8.23
CA ALA A 20 -16.10 18.09 -6.87
C ALA A 20 -15.94 16.61 -6.48
N LEU A 21 -16.39 15.67 -7.34
CA LEU A 21 -16.25 14.22 -7.12
C LEU A 21 -15.09 13.59 -7.89
N ALA A 22 -14.27 14.39 -8.59
CA ALA A 22 -13.14 13.91 -9.38
C ALA A 22 -11.75 14.12 -8.74
N GLU A 23 -11.68 14.67 -7.52
CA GLU A 23 -10.42 14.85 -6.81
C GLU A 23 -10.50 14.31 -5.37
N THR A 24 -10.31 13.00 -5.22
CA THR A 24 -9.45 12.50 -4.14
C THR A 24 -8.54 11.42 -4.70
N GLY A 25 -7.48 11.86 -5.40
CA GLY A 25 -6.19 11.21 -5.27
C GLY A 25 -5.73 11.35 -3.81
N GLY A 26 -6.37 10.60 -2.92
CA GLY A 26 -6.15 10.68 -1.48
C GLY A 26 -4.74 10.20 -1.19
N GLY A 27 -3.88 11.11 -0.74
CA GLY A 27 -2.72 10.76 0.09
C GLY A 27 -3.26 10.15 1.39
N GLY A 28 -3.69 8.89 1.31
CA GLY A 28 -4.39 8.21 2.37
C GLY A 28 -3.41 7.81 3.45
N THR A 29 -3.68 8.17 4.70
CA THR A 29 -3.02 7.63 5.89
C THR A 29 -3.42 6.16 6.14
N SER A 30 -3.84 5.42 5.12
CA SER A 30 -4.42 4.09 5.22
C SER A 30 -3.62 3.08 4.42
N VAL A 31 -3.48 1.86 4.95
CA VAL A 31 -2.80 0.77 4.25
C VAL A 31 -3.38 0.57 2.85
N PRO A 32 -2.56 0.59 1.78
CA PRO A 32 -3.02 0.35 0.41
C PRO A 32 -3.71 -1.00 0.25
N VAL A 33 -4.71 -1.06 -0.63
CA VAL A 33 -5.44 -2.29 -0.93
C VAL A 33 -5.03 -2.81 -2.30
N LEU A 34 -4.43 -4.00 -2.32
CA LEU A 34 -4.14 -4.77 -3.51
C LEU A 34 -5.32 -5.70 -3.80
N ASP A 35 -6.16 -5.30 -4.74
CA ASP A 35 -7.19 -6.18 -5.29
C ASP A 35 -6.57 -7.15 -6.29
N VAL A 36 -6.62 -8.45 -5.96
CA VAL A 36 -6.02 -9.51 -6.76
C VAL A 36 -6.64 -9.63 -8.15
N ARG A 37 -7.80 -9.03 -8.43
CA ARG A 37 -8.49 -9.05 -9.73
C ARG A 37 -8.22 -7.87 -10.65
N THR A 38 -7.62 -6.80 -10.16
CA THR A 38 -7.44 -5.57 -10.95
C THR A 38 -5.97 -5.16 -11.03
N VAL A 39 -5.19 -5.51 -9.99
CA VAL A 39 -3.74 -5.32 -9.99
C VAL A 39 -3.10 -6.43 -10.81
N HIS A 40 -2.86 -6.16 -12.09
CA HIS A 40 -2.33 -7.15 -13.04
C HIS A 40 -1.00 -6.76 -13.69
N GLN A 41 -0.63 -5.48 -13.70
CA GLN A 41 0.52 -5.01 -14.51
C GLN A 41 1.32 -3.85 -13.91
N ASN A 42 0.91 -3.26 -12.79
CA ASN A 42 1.61 -2.13 -12.19
C ASN A 42 2.73 -2.62 -11.25
N ALA A 43 3.78 -1.80 -11.10
CA ALA A 43 4.81 -2.07 -10.11
C ALA A 43 4.19 -2.10 -8.71
N ILE A 44 4.55 -3.12 -7.91
CA ILE A 44 4.02 -3.28 -6.55
C ILE A 44 4.31 -2.06 -5.67
N THR A 45 5.36 -1.29 -6.00
CA THR A 45 5.75 -0.05 -5.33
C THR A 45 4.66 1.01 -5.32
N ASP A 46 3.78 1.02 -6.31
CA ASP A 46 2.65 1.95 -6.37
C ASP A 46 1.44 1.46 -5.54
N GLN A 47 1.50 0.23 -5.05
CA GLN A 47 0.42 -0.49 -4.39
C GLN A 47 0.79 -0.88 -2.95
N VAL A 48 1.88 -0.32 -2.42
CA VAL A 48 2.35 -0.57 -1.05
C VAL A 48 2.69 0.74 -0.36
N ALA A 49 2.47 0.78 0.94
CA ALA A 49 3.09 1.75 1.82
C ALA A 49 4.36 1.12 2.40
N PHE A 50 5.20 1.93 3.03
CA PHE A 50 6.36 1.42 3.73
C PHE A 50 6.55 2.03 5.11
N VAL A 51 7.24 1.29 5.98
CA VAL A 51 7.77 1.76 7.25
C VAL A 51 9.24 1.36 7.33
N ALA A 52 10.08 2.28 7.79
CA ALA A 52 11.49 2.00 8.06
C ALA A 52 11.68 1.80 9.56
N GLU A 53 12.38 0.74 9.94
CA GLU A 53 12.77 0.53 11.33
C GLU A 53 13.70 1.65 11.82
N GLN A 54 13.49 2.07 13.06
CA GLN A 54 14.29 3.10 13.72
C GLN A 54 14.88 2.48 15.00
N GLY A 55 15.98 1.74 14.86
CA GLY A 55 16.67 1.09 15.97
C GLY A 55 16.49 -0.42 15.98
N ALA A 56 15.73 -0.95 16.94
CA ALA A 56 15.55 -2.39 17.10
C ALA A 56 14.76 -3.00 15.93
N ALA A 57 15.11 -4.24 15.58
CA ALA A 57 14.36 -5.03 14.61
C ALA A 57 12.95 -5.30 15.14
N LEU A 58 11.94 -5.07 14.30
CA LEU A 58 10.54 -5.28 14.62
C LEU A 58 10.11 -6.69 14.19
N SER A 59 9.16 -7.26 14.92
CA SER A 59 8.40 -8.43 14.49
C SER A 59 7.19 -8.02 13.65
N VAL A 60 6.61 -8.98 12.92
CA VAL A 60 5.38 -8.77 12.14
C VAL A 60 4.25 -8.23 13.02
N ASP A 61 4.08 -8.79 14.22
CA ASP A 61 3.00 -8.41 15.14
C ASP A 61 3.19 -6.97 15.65
N GLU A 62 4.43 -6.56 15.91
CA GLU A 62 4.76 -5.18 16.30
C GLU A 62 4.48 -4.20 15.16
N VAL A 63 4.87 -4.54 13.92
CA VAL A 63 4.59 -3.71 12.74
C VAL A 63 3.08 -3.58 12.52
N GLN A 64 2.33 -4.68 12.62
CA GLN A 64 0.88 -4.64 12.50
C GLN A 64 0.24 -3.79 13.60
N SER A 65 0.72 -3.89 14.83
CA SER A 65 0.20 -3.12 15.96
C SER A 65 0.47 -1.64 15.82
N MET A 66 1.71 -1.29 15.48
CA MET A 66 2.12 0.09 15.20
C MET A 66 1.27 0.73 14.09
N ILE A 67 1.01 0.01 13.00
CA ILE A 67 0.18 0.52 11.89
C ILE A 67 -1.29 0.66 12.31
N ARG A 68 -1.84 -0.29 13.09
CA ARG A 68 -3.22 -0.18 13.60
C ARG A 68 -3.38 1.00 14.56
N GLU A 69 -2.42 1.21 15.44
CA GLU A 69 -2.46 2.26 16.47
C GLU A 69 -2.22 3.65 15.88
N ASN A 70 -1.29 3.75 14.91
CA ASN A 70 -0.98 5.00 14.25
C ASN A 70 -0.73 4.79 12.75
N PRO A 71 -1.77 4.83 11.91
CA PRO A 71 -1.63 4.68 10.46
C PRO A 71 -0.75 5.76 9.80
N ALA A 72 -0.50 6.90 10.46
CA ALA A 72 0.35 7.97 9.94
C ALA A 72 1.85 7.62 9.92
N VAL A 73 2.28 6.50 10.51
CA VAL A 73 3.65 5.98 10.37
C VAL A 73 3.95 5.49 8.95
N LEU A 74 2.90 5.21 8.16
CA LEU A 74 3.01 4.75 6.79
C LEU A 74 3.53 5.86 5.88
N GLN A 75 4.58 5.56 5.14
CA GLN A 75 5.14 6.42 4.09
C GLN A 75 4.79 5.86 2.72
N TYR A 76 4.69 6.76 1.74
CA TYR A 76 4.32 6.45 0.36
C TYR A 76 5.36 7.01 -0.59
N THR A 77 5.75 6.24 -1.59
CA THR A 77 6.71 6.66 -2.62
C THR A 77 6.23 6.16 -3.97
N LYS A 78 6.43 6.99 -5.00
CA LYS A 78 6.03 6.68 -6.37
C LYS A 78 7.18 6.14 -7.23
N THR A 79 8.38 6.04 -6.66
CA THR A 79 9.60 5.81 -7.46
C THR A 79 10.49 4.71 -6.91
N SER A 80 10.74 4.67 -5.61
CA SER A 80 11.49 3.57 -4.97
C SER A 80 11.32 3.57 -3.46
N VAL A 81 11.16 2.37 -2.90
CA VAL A 81 11.12 2.08 -1.46
C VAL A 81 12.48 1.63 -0.91
N LEU A 82 13.37 1.12 -1.77
CA LEU A 82 14.71 0.63 -1.43
C LEU A 82 15.79 1.69 -1.69
N ALA A 83 15.56 2.92 -1.20
CA ALA A 83 16.52 4.02 -1.34
C ALA A 83 17.42 4.17 -0.10
N ARG A 84 17.25 3.34 0.92
CA ARG A 84 18.04 3.38 2.16
C ARG A 84 19.17 2.35 2.06
N GLY A 85 20.39 2.82 2.34
CA GLY A 85 21.64 2.09 2.10
C GLY A 85 22.08 1.23 3.29
N ILE A 86 23.36 0.83 3.25
CA ILE A 86 24.07 0.08 4.29
C ILE A 86 23.81 0.72 5.68
N ASP A 87 23.65 -0.13 6.71
CA ASP A 87 23.32 0.22 8.10
C ASP A 87 21.90 0.79 8.33
N SER A 88 21.02 0.75 7.33
CA SER A 88 19.60 1.05 7.57
C SER A 88 18.88 -0.16 8.19
N GLY A 89 17.97 0.10 9.14
CA GLY A 89 17.03 -0.92 9.62
C GLY A 89 16.13 -1.46 8.49
N ALA A 90 15.38 -2.53 8.75
CA ALA A 90 14.57 -3.16 7.73
C ALA A 90 13.50 -2.19 7.19
N ILE A 91 13.21 -2.34 5.89
CA ILE A 91 12.10 -1.64 5.24
C ILE A 91 10.93 -2.61 5.12
N TRP A 92 9.86 -2.30 5.84
CA TRP A 92 8.61 -3.04 5.80
C TRP A 92 7.74 -2.51 4.67
N LEU A 93 7.44 -3.33 3.68
CA LEU A 93 6.47 -3.01 2.63
C LEU A 93 5.11 -3.62 3.01
N VAL A 94 4.06 -2.80 2.97
CA VAL A 94 2.75 -3.16 3.52
C VAL A 94 1.62 -2.85 2.55
N ALA A 95 0.76 -3.84 2.34
CA ALA A 95 -0.52 -3.71 1.66
C ALA A 95 -1.53 -4.71 2.23
N MET A 96 -2.81 -4.37 2.18
CA MET A 96 -3.92 -5.29 2.39
C MET A 96 -4.22 -6.02 1.08
N VAL A 97 -4.31 -7.34 1.12
CA VAL A 97 -4.70 -8.13 -0.05
C VAL A 97 -6.19 -8.40 0.00
N LEU A 98 -6.91 -7.96 -1.03
CA LEU A 98 -8.34 -8.22 -1.20
C LEU A 98 -8.54 -9.27 -2.30
N ASN A 99 -9.19 -10.38 -1.94
CA ASN A 99 -9.80 -11.29 -2.90
C ASN A 99 -11.33 -11.17 -2.77
N PRO A 100 -12.02 -10.46 -3.68
CA PRO A 100 -13.47 -10.25 -3.58
C PRO A 100 -14.29 -11.51 -3.96
N THR A 101 -13.63 -12.65 -4.21
CA THR A 101 -14.27 -13.89 -4.63
C THR A 101 -13.94 -15.06 -3.73
N ASN A 102 -14.78 -16.09 -3.81
CA ASN A 102 -14.55 -17.37 -3.14
C ASN A 102 -13.59 -18.29 -3.92
N GLU A 103 -13.13 -17.86 -5.09
CA GLU A 103 -12.19 -18.60 -5.92
C GLU A 103 -10.75 -18.30 -5.48
N SER A 104 -9.91 -19.33 -5.50
CA SER A 104 -8.48 -19.14 -5.26
C SER A 104 -7.83 -18.49 -6.48
N VAL A 105 -7.04 -17.44 -6.24
CA VAL A 105 -6.31 -16.73 -7.30
C VAL A 105 -4.82 -16.94 -7.10
N LEU A 106 -4.16 -17.52 -8.11
CA LEU A 106 -2.71 -17.64 -8.10
C LEU A 106 -2.07 -16.29 -8.48
N ARG A 107 -1.23 -15.77 -7.58
CA ARG A 107 -0.43 -14.57 -7.79
C ARG A 107 1.02 -14.85 -7.41
N ARG A 108 1.95 -14.21 -8.11
CA ARG A 108 3.38 -14.26 -7.83
C ARG A 108 3.85 -12.88 -7.42
N VAL A 109 4.50 -12.81 -6.27
CA VAL A 109 5.31 -11.64 -5.90
C VAL A 109 6.73 -11.92 -6.39
N SER A 110 7.31 -10.95 -7.11
CA SER A 110 8.68 -11.03 -7.59
C SER A 110 9.40 -9.76 -7.18
N VAL A 111 10.52 -9.92 -6.48
CA VAL A 111 11.40 -8.82 -6.12
C VAL A 111 12.61 -8.90 -7.04
N ARG A 112 12.82 -7.85 -7.84
CA ARG A 112 13.99 -7.74 -8.72
C ARG A 112 14.82 -6.57 -8.23
N THR A 113 15.92 -6.90 -7.57
CA THR A 113 16.83 -5.94 -6.95
C THR A 113 18.23 -6.52 -6.96
N GLY A 114 19.24 -5.66 -6.91
CA GLY A 114 20.60 -6.10 -6.64
C GLY A 114 20.85 -6.13 -5.14
N TRP A 115 21.52 -7.18 -4.65
CA TRP A 115 22.21 -7.18 -3.35
C TRP A 115 21.26 -6.97 -2.16
N LEU A 116 20.29 -7.88 -2.00
CA LEU A 116 19.51 -7.96 -0.75
C LEU A 116 19.96 -9.21 0.00
N GLU A 117 20.63 -9.00 1.13
CA GLU A 117 21.07 -10.08 2.01
C GLU A 117 19.89 -10.96 2.44
N ARG A 118 18.75 -10.34 2.75
CA ARG A 118 17.55 -11.04 3.22
C ARG A 118 16.27 -10.31 2.83
N VAL A 119 15.27 -11.10 2.44
CA VAL A 119 13.91 -10.67 2.15
C VAL A 119 12.95 -11.65 2.82
N ASP A 120 12.18 -11.17 3.78
CA ASP A 120 11.11 -11.93 4.40
C ASP A 120 9.76 -11.51 3.80
N PHE A 121 9.00 -12.48 3.29
CA PHE A 121 7.62 -12.31 2.86
C PHE A 121 6.70 -12.84 3.94
N PHE A 122 5.82 -11.97 4.44
CA PHE A 122 4.80 -12.34 5.41
C PHE A 122 3.42 -12.25 4.78
N PHE A 123 2.69 -13.37 4.80
CA PHE A 123 1.27 -13.40 4.45
C PHE A 123 0.47 -13.59 5.74
N VAL A 124 -0.38 -12.62 6.07
CA VAL A 124 -1.13 -12.61 7.33
C VAL A 124 -2.64 -12.75 7.06
N PRO A 125 -3.20 -13.98 7.07
CA PRO A 125 -4.62 -14.18 6.87
C PRO A 125 -5.40 -13.80 8.13
N ALA A 126 -6.61 -13.27 7.96
CA ALA A 126 -7.48 -12.97 9.10
C ALA A 126 -7.75 -14.24 9.94
N GLY A 127 -7.53 -14.14 11.25
CA GLY A 127 -7.78 -15.23 12.20
C GLY A 127 -6.85 -16.43 12.07
N ARG A 128 -5.74 -16.33 11.32
CA ARG A 128 -4.73 -17.39 11.19
C ARG A 128 -3.33 -16.85 11.50
N PRO A 129 -2.40 -17.71 11.94
CA PRO A 129 -1.01 -17.30 12.11
C PRO A 129 -0.40 -16.78 10.80
N PRO A 130 0.49 -15.77 10.87
CA PRO A 130 1.31 -15.36 9.74
C PRO A 130 2.05 -16.54 9.11
N GLN A 131 2.10 -16.57 7.78
CA GLN A 131 2.97 -17.44 7.00
C GLN A 131 4.20 -16.64 6.59
N GLN A 132 5.38 -17.24 6.73
CA GLN A 132 6.65 -16.61 6.38
C GLN A 132 7.35 -17.39 5.27
N PHE A 133 7.89 -16.66 4.30
CA PHE A 133 8.79 -17.17 3.28
C PHE A 133 10.05 -16.31 3.28
N VAL A 134 11.23 -16.93 3.38
CA VAL A 134 12.50 -16.20 3.44
C VAL A 134 13.27 -16.42 2.15
N SER A 135 13.84 -15.35 1.60
CA SER A 135 14.71 -15.35 0.43
C SER A 135 15.87 -14.36 0.66
N GLY A 136 16.80 -14.26 -0.29
CA GLY A 136 17.92 -13.31 -0.25
C GLY A 136 19.29 -13.98 -0.39
N ASP A 137 20.31 -13.15 -0.61
CA ASP A 137 21.66 -13.59 -0.97
C ASP A 137 22.41 -14.26 0.18
N ALA A 138 21.99 -14.03 1.44
CA ALA A 138 22.59 -14.66 2.62
C ALA A 138 22.07 -16.08 2.90
N LEU A 139 21.04 -16.53 2.18
CA LEU A 139 20.52 -17.89 2.34
C LEU A 139 21.28 -18.89 1.45
N PRO A 140 21.52 -20.11 1.95
CA PRO A 140 22.09 -21.17 1.13
C PRO A 140 21.14 -21.55 -0.01
N LEU A 141 21.72 -21.80 -1.18
CA LEU A 141 21.03 -22.30 -2.38
C LEU A 141 20.62 -23.78 -2.25
#